data_AF-A0A967HV01-F1
#
_entry.id   AF-A0A967HV01-F1
#
_cell.length_a   1.000
_cell.length_b   1.000
_cell.length_c   1.000
_cell.angle_alpha   90.00
_cell.angle_beta   90.00
_cell.angle_gamma   90.00
#
_symmetry.space_group_name_H-M   'P 1'
#
loop_
_entity.id
_entity.type
_entity.pdbx_description
1 polymer ?
#
loop_
_entity_poly.entity_id
_entity_poly.type
_entity_poly.pdbx_seq_one_letter_code
_entity_poly.pdbx_strand_id
1 'polypeptide(L)' 'VLVLDEIQTGLGRTGKLLAEEHEGIEADLTLIGKALSGGFYPISAVLSNKEVMDVLR' A
#
# COMPACT_ATOMS: atom_id res chain seq x y z
N VAL A 1 -11.17 1.00 10.08
CA VAL A 1 -10.81 0.72 8.69
C VAL A 1 -10.33 2.00 8.02
N LEU A 2 -9.03 2.24 8.15
CA LEU A 2 -8.28 3.23 7.40
C LEU A 2 -7.71 2.55 6.15
N VAL A 3 -7.97 3.16 4.99
CA VAL A 3 -7.43 2.68 3.70
C VAL A 3 -6.55 3.77 3.12
N LEU A 4 -5.30 3.44 2.80
CA LEU A 4 -4.39 4.36 2.14
C LEU A 4 -4.19 3.97 0.68
N ASP A 5 -4.39 4.94 -0.22
CA ASP A 5 -4.04 4.80 -1.63
C ASP A 5 -2.60 5.24 -1.85
N GLU A 6 -1.71 4.26 -1.89
CA GLU A 6 -0.27 4.43 -2.06
C GLU A 6 0.15 4.09 -3.50
N ILE A 7 -0.79 4.06 -4.46
CA ILE A 7 -0.48 3.72 -5.85
C ILE A 7 0.50 4.75 -6.43
N GLN A 8 0.36 6.04 -6.08
CA GLN A 8 1.29 7.09 -6.52
C GLN A 8 2.42 7.35 -5.53
N THR A 9 2.10 7.40 -4.23
CA THR A 9 2.99 7.89 -3.17
C THR A 9 3.89 6.81 -2.58
N GLY A 10 3.49 5.54 -2.69
CA GLY A 10 4.25 4.42 -2.15
C GLY A 10 5.46 4.05 -3.00
N LEU A 11 6.10 2.95 -2.60
CA LEU A 11 7.24 2.34 -3.27
C LEU A 11 8.42 3.31 -3.46
N GLY A 12 8.71 4.10 -2.42
CA GLY A 12 9.87 4.99 -2.43
C GLY A 12 9.62 6.38 -3.02
N ARG A 13 8.43 6.68 -3.56
CA ARG A 13 8.18 7.94 -4.28
C ARG A 13 8.39 9.18 -3.42
N THR A 14 8.03 9.11 -2.13
CA THR A 14 8.17 10.23 -1.18
C THR A 14 9.47 10.18 -0.37
N GLY A 15 10.34 9.20 -0.61
CA GLY A 15 11.59 9.00 0.13
C GLY A 15 11.49 8.00 1.30
N LYS A 16 10.28 7.49 1.59
CA LYS A 16 9.99 6.33 2.45
C LYS A 16 9.39 5.21 1.63
N LEU A 17 9.37 3.97 2.14
CA LEU A 17 8.81 2.84 1.38
C LEU A 17 7.32 3.05 1.17
N LEU A 18 6.61 3.42 2.24
CA LEU A 18 5.22 3.86 2.23
C LEU A 18 5.15 5.30 2.74
N ALA A 19 4.25 6.12 2.18
CA ALA A 19 4.05 7.48 2.62
C ALA A 19 3.47 7.57 4.03
N GLU A 20 2.74 6.56 4.50
CA GLU A 20 2.23 6.47 5.87
C GLU A 20 3.33 6.57 6.95
N GLU A 21 4.56 6.16 6.61
CA GLU A 21 5.72 6.27 7.49
C GLU A 21 6.10 7.72 7.83
N HIS A 22 5.72 8.70 7.00
CA HIS A 22 5.94 10.12 7.30
C HIS A 22 5.05 10.61 8.43
N GLU A 23 3.85 10.05 8.55
CA GLU A 23 2.84 10.45 9.54
C GLU A 23 2.85 9.52 10.78
N GLY A 24 3.62 8.44 10.75
CA GLY A 24 3.70 7.47 11.85
C GLY A 24 2.38 6.72 12.08
N ILE A 25 1.59 6.55 11.03
CA ILE A 25 0.32 5.81 11.06
C ILE A 25 0.49 4.44 10.39
N GLU A 26 -0.37 3.49 10.74
CA GLU A 26 -0.43 2.16 10.12
C GLU A 26 -1.86 1.94 9.63
N ALA A 27 -2.03 1.75 8.32
CA ALA A 27 -3.35 1.53 7.72
C ALA A 27 -3.85 0.08 7.86
N ASP A 28 -5.18 -0.08 7.93
CA ASP A 28 -5.81 -1.41 7.89
C ASP A 28 -5.66 -2.06 6.50
N LEU A 29 -5.67 -1.22 5.45
CA LEU A 29 -5.51 -1.60 4.05
C LEU A 29 -4.63 -0.57 3.32
N THR A 30 -3.72 -1.05 2.48
CA THR A 30 -2.87 -0.21 1.65
C THR A 30 -2.89 -0.67 0.18
N LEU A 31 -3.24 0.24 -0.73
CA LEU A 31 -3.28 -0.03 -2.17
C LEU A 31 -1.94 0.31 -2.81
N ILE A 32 -1.37 -0.63 -3.56
CA ILE A 32 -0.14 -0.41 -4.33
C ILE A 32 -0.31 -0.83 -5.80
N GLY A 33 0.46 -0.20 -6.67
CA GLY A 33 0.42 -0.41 -8.12
C GLY A 33 1.52 0.42 -8.78
N LYS A 34 1.28 0.93 -10.00
CA LYS A 34 2.20 1.78 -10.78
C LYS A 34 3.66 1.31 -10.73
N ALA A 35 4.46 1.85 -9.81
CA ALA A 35 5.86 1.50 -9.62
C ALA A 35 6.08 0.03 -9.20
N LEU A 36 5.03 -0.67 -8.75
CA LEU A 36 5.07 -2.07 -8.31
C LEU A 36 5.64 -3.00 -9.38
N SER A 37 5.27 -2.78 -10.64
CA SER A 37 5.79 -3.54 -11.77
C SER A 37 6.97 -2.88 -12.46
N GLY A 38 7.46 -1.75 -11.94
CA GLY A 38 8.41 -0.89 -12.64
C GLY A 38 7.90 -0.34 -13.99
N GLY A 39 6.58 -0.41 -14.23
CA GLY A 39 5.98 -0.06 -15.53
C GLY A 39 6.05 -1.15 -16.59
N PHE A 40 6.53 -2.36 -16.26
CA PHE A 40 6.67 -3.46 -17.23
C PHE A 40 5.39 -4.28 -17.40
N TYR A 41 4.57 -4.39 -16.35
CA TYR A 41 3.36 -5.23 -16.34
C TYR A 41 2.19 -4.54 -15.62
N PRO A 42 0.93 -4.81 -15.99
CA PRO A 42 -0.23 -4.30 -15.26
C PRO A 42 -0.45 -5.12 -13.99
N ILE A 43 0.11 -4.65 -12.86
CA ILE A 43 0.00 -5.32 -11.56
C ILE A 43 -0.41 -4.29 -10.50
N SER A 44 -1.33 -4.69 -9.63
CA SER A 44 -1.70 -4.00 -8.40
C SER A 44 -1.81 -5.01 -7.25
N ALA A 45 -1.73 -4.52 -6.02
CA ALA A 45 -1.95 -5.34 -4.83
C ALA A 45 -2.65 -4.53 -3.73
N VAL A 46 -3.36 -5.27 -2.87
CA VAL A 46 -3.93 -4.76 -1.62
C VAL A 46 -3.16 -5.42 -0.49
N LEU A 47 -2.50 -4.62 0.33
CA LEU A 47 -1.82 -5.05 1.54
C LEU A 47 -2.77 -4.85 2.73
N SER A 48 -2.67 -5.72 3.72
CA SER A 48 -3.49 -5.65 4.91
C SER A 48 -2.88 -6.47 6.03
N ASN A 49 -3.17 -6.10 7.27
CA ASN A 49 -2.79 -6.92 8.42
C ASN A 49 -3.60 -8.22 8.44
N LYS A 50 -3.08 -9.23 9.16
CA LYS A 50 -3.70 -10.55 9.21
C LYS A 50 -5.11 -10.52 9.80
N GLU A 51 -5.33 -9.70 10.82
CA GLU A 51 -6.61 -9.57 11.53
C GLU A 51 -7.73 -9.08 10.60
N VAL A 52 -7.44 -8.09 9.75
CA VAL A 52 -8.37 -7.56 8.75
C VAL A 52 -8.52 -8.54 7.59
N MET A 53 -7.46 -9.22 7.14
CA MET A 53 -7.60 -10.23 6.07
C MET A 53 -8.40 -11.47 6.47
N ASP A 54 -8.33 -11.88 7.74
CA ASP A 54 -9.01 -13.08 8.23
C ASP A 54 -10.56 -12.93 8.21
N VAL A 55 -11.10 -11.72 8.05
CA VAL A 55 -12.57 -11.50 7.90
C VAL A 55 -13.12 -11.90 6.53
N LEU A 56 -12.25 -12.11 5.53
CA LEU A 56 -12.63 -12.51 4.17
C LEU A 56 -12.71 -14.03 3.97
N ARG A 57 -12.60 -14.80 5.05
CA ARG A 57 -12.68 -16.27 5.04
C ARG A 57 -14.11 -16.81 4.98
#